data_AF-A0A7V8TWR0-F1
#
_entry.id   AF-A0A7V8TWR0-F1
#
_cell.length_a   1.000
_cell.length_b   1.000
_cell.length_c   1.000
_cell.angle_alpha   90.00
_cell.angle_beta   90.00
_cell.angle_gamma   90.00
#
_symmetry.space_group_name_H-M   'P 1'
#
loop_
_entity.id
_entity.type
_entity.pdbx_description
1 polymer ?
#
loop_
_entity_poly.entity_id
_entity_poly.type
_entity_poly.pdbx_seq_one_letter_code
_entity_poly.pdbx_strand_id
1 'polypeptide(L)' 'MNRKLGIIGGSGLYKMEGFEKTKWKKIRTSWGKPSDQILIAKVGEEEVYFTETL' A
#
# COMPACT_ATOMS: atom_id res chain seq x y z
N MET A 1 -13.39 -15.71 -4.67
CA MET A 1 -13.55 -14.25 -4.57
C MET A 1 -12.22 -13.70 -4.07
N ASN A 2 -11.45 -13.00 -4.91
CA ASN A 2 -10.13 -12.48 -4.54
C ASN A 2 -10.31 -11.18 -3.77
N ARG A 3 -10.04 -11.22 -2.47
CA ARG A 3 -10.07 -10.03 -1.60
C ARG A 3 -8.81 -9.21 -1.85
N LYS A 4 -8.94 -7.88 -1.73
CA LYS A 4 -7.81 -6.95 -1.73
C LYS A 4 -7.85 -6.20 -0.41
N LEU A 5 -6.72 -6.17 0.30
CA LEU A 5 -6.61 -5.49 1.59
C LEU A 5 -5.95 -4.13 1.40
N GLY A 6 -6.67 -3.05 1.73
CA GLY A 6 -6.14 -1.69 1.78
C GLY A 6 -5.85 -1.28 3.22
N ILE A 7 -4.68 -0.68 3.46
CA ILE A 7 -4.23 -0.16 4.75
C ILE A 7 -3.89 1.31 4.58
N ILE A 8 -4.41 2.16 5.47
CA ILE A 8 -4.13 3.58 5.54
C ILE A 8 -3.55 3.86 6.92
N GLY A 9 -2.36 4.46 6.99
CA GLY A 9 -1.69 4.72 8.28
C GLY A 9 -0.55 5.73 8.17
N GLY A 10 0.04 6.09 9.31
CA GLY A 10 1.11 7.10 9.38
C GLY A 10 2.51 6.59 9.03
N SER A 11 3.46 7.52 9.01
CA SER A 11 4.88 7.28 8.69
C SER A 11 5.49 6.18 9.57
N GLY A 12 6.03 5.12 8.95
CA GLY A 12 6.81 4.07 9.61
C GLY A 12 6.22 2.65 9.52
N LEU A 13 4.95 2.49 9.12
CA LEU A 13 4.30 1.17 8.98
C LEU A 13 4.75 0.38 7.74
N TYR A 14 5.46 1.01 6.80
CA TYR A 14 5.95 0.37 5.57
C TYR A 14 7.14 -0.58 5.80
N LYS A 15 7.76 -0.59 6.99
CA LYS A 15 8.84 -1.52 7.37
C LYS A 15 8.38 -2.66 8.29
N MET A 16 7.09 -2.97 8.30
CA MET A 16 6.58 -4.10 9.08
C MET A 16 7.17 -5.42 8.59
N GLU A 17 7.50 -6.28 9.55
CA GLU A 17 7.99 -7.63 9.29
C GLU A 17 6.91 -8.44 8.54
N GLY A 18 7.33 -9.24 7.55
CA GLY A 18 6.44 -10.05 6.73
C GLY A 18 5.96 -9.40 5.43
N PHE A 19 6.36 -8.16 5.12
CA PHE A 19 6.12 -7.55 3.82
C PHE A 19 7.14 -8.04 2.80
N GLU A 20 6.67 -8.80 1.81
CA GLU A 20 7.48 -9.34 0.73
C GLU A 20 7.10 -8.74 -0.62
N LYS A 21 7.99 -8.88 -1.61
CA LYS A 21 7.76 -8.47 -3.01
C LYS A 21 7.19 -7.05 -3.14
N THR A 22 7.77 -6.13 -2.37
CA THR A 22 7.30 -4.75 -2.26
C THR A 22 7.51 -3.98 -3.57
N LYS A 23 6.50 -3.19 -3.96
CA LYS A 23 6.55 -2.31 -5.12
C LYS A 23 5.79 -1.03 -4.85
N TRP A 24 6.45 0.09 -5.08
CA TRP A 24 5.78 1.39 -5.06
C TRP A 24 5.10 1.67 -6.40
N LYS A 25 3.86 2.14 -6.34
CA LYS A 25 3.05 2.50 -7.50
C LYS A 25 2.52 3.91 -7.35
N LYS A 26 2.98 4.78 -8.25
CA LYS A 26 2.38 6.10 -8.44
C LYS A 26 1.06 5.95 -9.22
N ILE A 27 -0.03 6.46 -8.67
CA ILE A 27 -1.35 6.44 -9.32
C ILE A 27 -1.85 7.85 -9.60
N ARG A 28 -2.72 7.98 -10.60
CA ARG A 28 -3.53 9.18 -10.84
C ARG A 28 -4.97 8.84 -10.49
N THR A 29 -5.68 9.81 -9.92
CA THR A 29 -7.11 9.67 -9.63
C THR A 29 -7.88 10.80 -10.28
N SER A 30 -9.19 10.63 -10.48
CA SER A 30 -10.07 11.69 -10.97
C SER A 30 -10.20 12.86 -9.99
N TRP A 31 -9.80 12.66 -8.72
CA TRP A 31 -9.80 13.68 -7.67
C TRP A 31 -8.43 14.34 -7.46
N GLY A 32 -7.49 14.12 -8.39
CA GLY A 32 -6.14 14.67 -8.31
C GLY A 32 -5.09 13.64 -7.89
N LYS A 33 -3.94 14.13 -7.45
CA LYS A 33 -2.81 13.30 -7.03
C LYS A 33 -3.00 12.91 -5.55
N PRO A 34 -2.83 11.63 -5.18
CA PRO A 34 -2.83 11.26 -3.76
C PRO A 34 -1.67 11.90 -2.99
N SER A 35 -1.77 11.91 -1.66
CA SER A 35 -0.73 12.38 -0.74
C SER A 35 0.62 11.70 -1.01
N ASP A 36 0.61 10.37 -1.23
CA ASP A 36 1.81 9.61 -1.59
C ASP A 36 1.54 8.48 -2.60
N GLN A 37 2.58 7.74 -2.97
CA GLN A 37 2.52 6.51 -3.74
C GLN A 37 1.89 5.39 -2.92
N ILE A 38 1.29 4.41 -3.60
CA ILE A 38 0.77 3.21 -2.94
C ILE A 38 1.89 2.17 -2.90
N LEU A 39 2.20 1.66 -1.71
CA LEU A 39 3.02 0.48 -1.53
C LEU A 39 2.16 -0.77 -1.75
N ILE A 40 2.53 -1.59 -2.71
CA ILE A 40 1.96 -2.91 -2.93
C ILE A 40 2.93 -3.92 -2.34
N ALA A 41 2.45 -4.82 -1.50
CA ALA A 41 3.26 -5.87 -0.90
C ALA A 41 2.48 -7.19 -0.84
N LYS A 42 3.20 -8.27 -0.54
CA LYS A 42 2.62 -9.58 -0.23
C LYS A 42 2.87 -9.88 1.25
N VAL A 43 1.84 -10.35 1.94
CA VAL A 43 1.92 -10.83 3.33
C VAL A 43 1.29 -12.22 3.38
N GLY A 44 2.09 -13.26 3.62
CA GLY A 44 1.64 -14.64 3.45
C GLY A 44 1.21 -14.88 2.00
N GLU A 45 -0.04 -15.24 1.75
CA GLU A 45 -0.58 -15.40 0.39
C GLU A 45 -1.35 -14.17 -0.12
N GLU A 46 -1.54 -13.16 0.74
CA GLU A 46 -2.42 -12.02 0.47
C GLU A 46 -1.67 -10.83 -0.14
N GLU A 47 -2.31 -10.17 -1.11
CA GLU A 47 -1.81 -8.91 -1.68
C GLU A 47 -2.38 -7.72 -0.88
N VAL A 48 -1.48 -6.89 -0.37
CA VAL A 48 -1.81 -5.74 0.47
C VAL A 48 -1.39 -4.43 -0.20
N TYR A 49 -2.17 -3.39 0.04
CA TYR A 49 -1.97 -2.05 -0.51
C TYR A 49 -1.92 -1.06 0.64
N PHE A 50 -0.77 -0.41 0.84
CA PHE A 50 -0.56 0.57 1.88
C PHE A 50 -0.41 1.97 1.29
N THR A 51 -1.03 2.96 1.91
CA THR A 51 -0.78 4.39 1.62
C THR A 51 -0.57 5.13 2.92
N GLU A 52 0.37 6.06 2.90
CA GLU A 52 0.69 6.89 4.05
C GLU A 52 -0.30 8.06 4.17
N THR A 53 -0.73 8.36 5.38
CA THR A 53 -1.39 9.63 5.72
C THR A 53 -0.31 10.64 6.06
N LEU A 54 -0.17 11.68 5.23
CA LEU A 54 0.56 12.90 5.58
C LEU A 54 -0.20 13.69 6.66
#